data_AF-A0A7C4EN01-F1
#
_entry.id   AF-A0A7C4EN01-F1
#
_cell.length_a   1.000
_cell.length_b   1.000
_cell.length_c   1.000
_cell.angle_alpha   90.00
_cell.angle_beta   90.00
_cell.angle_gamma   90.00
#
_symmetry.space_group_name_H-M   'P 1'
#
loop_
_entity.id
_entity.type
_entity.pdbx_description
1 polymer ?
#
loop_
_entity_poly.entity_id
_entity_poly.type
_entity_poly.pdbx_seq_one_letter_code
_entity_poly.pdbx_strand_id
1 'polypeptide(L)'
;MAHDAFTPRRTLAVSLAVLAAVLTIFAATALAVQKEAPPPVPGTSAARTATGSGLVLSVPSKFQEQTEWCWAGTSQAVLSYYGTEISQCLIANYAWTLTTCCEAPANSTTCNKPNFIWGNTGSLQDILSHWGVASTPVSSALTEDTVRSEINSGRPFLMRWGWPPDNVKGHFLVGIAINPCGMVTWMDPNSGFNTDTYASVVSDTDHTWTHSLQVSTKPTSIFSFKGNFTVDNEVQRFKFTVGSASTVVLKTTSYAGGPNTAGQPVARGGMDTILAVFDSTGALIATNDDGGACNVPADSVTGKYYDTLLKVTLQPGEYTVTVMQYNNWARGPNLSNGFTHDGAADNNFTKAWSNDNPGFFYDVTHNKRDGHWSFDVYSASKATSIINVKALPAVPLLLKPQ
;
A
#
# COMPACT_ATOMS: atom_id res chain seq x y z
N MET A 1 -35.39 -36.09 -11.06
CA MET A 1 -35.30 -37.09 -12.14
C MET A 1 -33.81 -37.37 -12.32
N ALA A 2 -33.24 -38.25 -11.49
CA ALA A 2 -32.84 -39.64 -11.82
C ALA A 2 -31.78 -39.67 -12.95
N HIS A 3 -30.54 -40.13 -12.73
CA HIS A 3 -30.21 -41.52 -12.37
C HIS A 3 -28.92 -41.71 -11.56
N ASP A 4 -29.00 -42.65 -10.60
CA ASP A 4 -27.96 -43.47 -9.96
C ASP A 4 -27.21 -44.37 -10.99
N ALA A 5 -26.13 -45.13 -10.76
CA ALA A 5 -25.65 -45.81 -9.55
C ALA A 5 -24.21 -46.35 -9.71
N PHE A 6 -23.53 -46.43 -8.56
CA PHE A 6 -22.61 -47.43 -8.00
C PHE A 6 -22.00 -48.60 -8.83
N THR A 7 -20.72 -48.84 -8.48
CA THR A 7 -19.74 -49.96 -8.69
C THR A 7 -20.26 -51.35 -8.18
N PRO A 8 -19.51 -52.51 -8.08
CA PRO A 8 -18.05 -52.79 -8.12
C PRO A 8 -17.58 -54.23 -8.59
N ARG A 9 -16.29 -54.57 -8.31
CA ARG A 9 -15.65 -55.92 -8.07
C ARG A 9 -15.32 -56.79 -9.32
N ARG A 10 -14.30 -57.66 -9.40
CA ARG A 10 -13.28 -58.23 -8.48
C ARG A 10 -12.27 -59.12 -9.27
N THR A 11 -10.99 -59.10 -8.84
CA THR A 11 -9.99 -60.21 -8.68
C THR A 11 -9.45 -61.11 -9.82
N LEU A 12 -8.18 -61.50 -9.57
CA LEU A 12 -7.37 -62.68 -9.98
C LEU A 12 -6.41 -62.45 -11.16
N ALA A 13 -5.21 -63.01 -11.24
CA ALA A 13 -4.27 -63.68 -10.32
C ALA A 13 -2.96 -63.86 -11.11
N VAL A 14 -1.77 -63.79 -10.50
CA VAL A 14 -0.56 -64.38 -11.08
C VAL A 14 0.34 -64.98 -10.00
N SER A 15 0.72 -66.23 -10.24
CA SER A 15 1.53 -67.12 -9.41
C SER A 15 3.04 -67.03 -9.70
N LEU A 16 3.82 -67.28 -8.65
CA LEU A 16 5.15 -67.93 -8.56
C LEU A 16 6.23 -67.67 -9.64
N ALA A 17 7.40 -67.18 -9.20
CA ALA A 17 8.56 -68.04 -8.92
C ALA A 17 9.74 -67.23 -8.34
N VAL A 18 10.39 -67.82 -7.34
CA VAL A 18 11.56 -67.32 -6.61
C VAL A 18 12.83 -67.78 -7.33
N LEU A 19 13.80 -66.87 -7.55
CA LEU A 19 15.22 -67.24 -7.52
C LEU A 19 16.07 -66.05 -7.04
N ALA A 20 16.87 -66.33 -6.02
CA ALA A 20 17.72 -65.39 -5.31
C ALA A 20 18.98 -65.02 -6.11
N ALA A 21 19.40 -63.75 -6.04
CA ALA A 21 20.80 -63.37 -6.18
C ALA A 21 21.08 -61.98 -5.58
N VAL A 22 21.80 -62.01 -4.45
CA VAL A 22 22.92 -61.14 -4.07
C VAL A 22 22.75 -59.62 -4.22
N LEU A 23 22.61 -59.00 -3.05
CA LEU A 23 22.68 -57.58 -2.75
C LEU A 23 24.03 -56.97 -3.23
N THR A 24 23.98 -56.14 -4.27
CA THR A 24 25.01 -55.14 -4.58
C THR A 24 24.37 -53.76 -4.58
N ILE A 25 24.81 -52.91 -3.65
CA ILE A 25 24.39 -51.51 -3.56
C ILE A 25 25.07 -50.76 -4.71
N PHE A 26 24.31 -50.48 -5.77
CA PHE A 26 24.65 -49.43 -6.73
C PHE A 26 23.70 -48.25 -6.49
N ALA A 27 24.26 -47.16 -5.95
CA ALA A 27 23.63 -45.85 -6.01
C ALA A 27 23.55 -45.44 -7.49
N ALA A 28 22.36 -45.52 -8.08
CA ALA A 28 22.11 -44.90 -9.37
C ALA A 28 22.07 -43.38 -9.17
N THR A 29 23.17 -42.71 -9.49
CA THR A 29 23.15 -41.29 -9.83
C THR A 29 22.25 -41.11 -11.05
N ALA A 30 21.06 -40.56 -10.84
CA ALA A 30 20.25 -40.04 -11.94
C ALA A 30 21.04 -38.91 -12.62
N LEU A 31 21.60 -39.19 -13.81
CA LEU A 31 22.04 -38.16 -14.73
C LEU A 31 20.80 -37.47 -15.28
N ALA A 32 20.36 -36.41 -14.62
CA ALA A 32 19.51 -35.42 -15.26
C ALA A 32 20.32 -34.75 -16.37
N VAL A 33 19.95 -35.01 -17.62
CA VAL A 33 20.37 -34.20 -18.77
C VAL A 33 19.91 -32.77 -18.48
N GLN A 34 20.86 -31.89 -18.13
CA GLN A 34 20.63 -30.46 -18.04
C GLN A 34 20.32 -29.96 -19.45
N LYS A 35 19.10 -29.47 -19.67
CA LYS A 35 18.81 -28.63 -20.83
C LYS A 35 19.61 -27.34 -20.62
N GLU A 36 20.72 -27.18 -21.34
CA GLU A 36 21.53 -25.97 -21.27
C GLU A 36 20.66 -24.74 -21.55
N ALA A 37 20.66 -23.81 -20.60
CA ALA A 37 20.09 -22.49 -20.78
C ALA A 37 20.89 -21.74 -21.87
N PRO A 38 20.24 -20.91 -22.71
CA PRO A 38 20.96 -20.08 -23.66
C PRO A 38 21.98 -19.17 -22.95
N PRO A 39 23.12 -18.84 -23.59
CA PRO A 39 24.17 -18.06 -22.96
C PRO A 39 23.65 -16.68 -22.52
N PRO A 40 24.18 -16.12 -21.42
CA PRO A 40 23.74 -14.83 -20.93
C PRO A 40 24.04 -13.76 -21.97
N VAL A 41 22.97 -13.11 -22.47
CA VAL A 41 23.08 -11.89 -23.25
C VAL A 41 23.68 -10.81 -22.34
N PRO A 42 24.75 -10.10 -22.73
CA PRO A 42 25.25 -8.94 -22.00
C PRO A 42 24.23 -7.78 -22.14
N GLY A 43 23.17 -7.85 -21.36
CA GLY A 43 22.23 -6.76 -21.18
C GLY A 43 22.56 -6.10 -19.85
N THR A 44 22.95 -4.83 -19.90
CA THR A 44 22.93 -3.94 -18.73
C THR A 44 21.50 -3.87 -18.19
N SER A 45 21.17 -4.75 -17.24
CA SER A 45 20.00 -4.56 -16.39
C SER A 45 20.34 -3.41 -15.46
N ALA A 46 19.88 -2.20 -15.81
CA ALA A 46 19.64 -1.19 -14.79
C ALA A 46 18.75 -1.85 -13.73
N ALA A 47 19.23 -1.94 -12.49
CA ALA A 47 18.42 -2.39 -11.37
C ALA A 47 17.14 -1.56 -11.37
N ARG A 48 15.98 -2.21 -11.54
CA ARG A 48 14.69 -1.54 -11.34
C ARG A 48 14.64 -1.17 -9.86
N THR A 49 14.78 0.12 -9.54
CA THR A 49 14.51 0.62 -8.19
C THR A 49 13.03 0.38 -7.93
N ALA A 50 12.69 -0.68 -7.19
CA ALA A 50 11.31 -1.00 -6.86
C ALA A 50 10.77 0.09 -5.91
N THR A 51 10.15 1.12 -6.48
CA THR A 51 9.64 2.29 -5.73
C THR A 51 8.23 2.11 -5.19
N GLY A 52 7.53 1.01 -5.50
CA GLY A 52 6.18 0.80 -4.99
C GLY A 52 6.15 0.50 -3.50
N SER A 53 4.99 0.67 -2.87
CA SER A 53 4.74 0.31 -1.49
C SER A 53 3.47 -0.54 -1.44
N GLY A 54 3.38 -1.50 -0.51
CA GLY A 54 2.16 -2.23 -0.17
C GLY A 54 1.08 -1.36 0.48
N LEU A 55 1.17 -0.03 0.28
CA LEU A 55 0.11 0.92 0.50
C LEU A 55 -1.11 0.54 -0.36
N VAL A 56 -2.27 0.52 0.28
CA VAL A 56 -3.56 0.39 -0.39
C VAL A 56 -4.35 1.63 -0.01
N LEU A 57 -4.76 2.42 -1.01
CA LEU A 57 -5.55 3.62 -0.77
C LEU A 57 -6.93 3.24 -0.26
N SER A 58 -7.45 4.04 0.68
CA SER A 58 -8.76 3.86 1.33
C SER A 58 -9.93 4.30 0.44
N VAL A 59 -9.83 4.04 -0.88
CA VAL A 59 -10.94 4.24 -1.81
C VAL A 59 -12.03 3.21 -1.50
N PRO A 60 -13.29 3.63 -1.23
CA PRO A 60 -14.34 2.69 -0.88
C PRO A 60 -14.77 1.85 -2.08
N SER A 61 -15.19 0.61 -1.82
CA SER A 61 -15.86 -0.22 -2.84
C SER A 61 -17.28 0.31 -3.09
N LYS A 62 -17.59 0.62 -4.35
CA LYS A 62 -18.92 1.09 -4.78
C LYS A 62 -19.37 0.28 -5.99
N PHE A 63 -20.40 -0.54 -5.80
CA PHE A 63 -21.00 -1.31 -6.88
C PHE A 63 -21.86 -0.42 -7.78
N GLN A 64 -21.84 -0.63 -9.09
CA GLN A 64 -22.72 0.10 -10.01
C GLN A 64 -24.19 -0.22 -9.71
N GLU A 65 -25.02 0.82 -9.59
CA GLU A 65 -26.45 0.70 -9.27
C GLU A 65 -27.29 0.30 -10.49
N GLN A 66 -26.74 0.45 -11.70
CA GLN A 66 -27.37 0.06 -12.97
C GLN A 66 -26.38 -0.69 -13.86
N THR A 67 -26.88 -1.37 -14.90
CA THR A 67 -26.07 -2.25 -15.77
C THR A 67 -25.04 -1.51 -16.62
N GLU A 68 -25.27 -0.24 -16.95
CA GLU A 68 -24.37 0.56 -17.78
C GLU A 68 -23.63 1.66 -16.99
N TRP A 69 -23.60 1.55 -15.65
CA TRP A 69 -23.14 2.62 -14.75
C TRP A 69 -21.75 2.37 -14.13
N CYS A 70 -20.88 1.63 -14.79
CA CYS A 70 -19.50 1.45 -14.35
C CYS A 70 -18.79 2.81 -14.15
N TRP A 71 -19.09 3.81 -14.99
CA TRP A 71 -18.59 5.18 -14.85
C TRP A 71 -19.14 5.90 -13.61
N ALA A 72 -20.40 5.68 -13.24
CA ALA A 72 -20.98 6.31 -12.06
C ALA A 72 -20.47 5.66 -10.76
N GLY A 73 -20.34 4.32 -10.73
CA GLY A 73 -19.76 3.59 -9.60
C GLY A 73 -18.29 3.95 -9.34
N THR A 74 -17.48 3.98 -10.40
CA THR A 74 -16.07 4.42 -10.29
C THR A 74 -15.94 5.89 -9.89
N SER A 75 -16.76 6.78 -10.46
CA SER A 75 -16.84 8.19 -10.04
C SER A 75 -17.16 8.32 -8.56
N GLN A 76 -18.21 7.64 -8.09
CA GLN A 76 -18.64 7.70 -6.70
C GLN A 76 -17.53 7.24 -5.73
N ALA A 77 -16.82 6.18 -6.08
CA ALA A 77 -15.71 5.69 -5.27
C ALA A 77 -14.57 6.72 -5.15
N VAL A 78 -14.15 7.30 -6.27
CA VAL A 78 -13.09 8.31 -6.28
C VAL A 78 -13.55 9.58 -5.56
N LEU A 79 -14.75 10.08 -5.83
CA LEU A 79 -15.28 11.28 -5.19
C LEU A 79 -15.40 11.12 -3.67
N SER A 80 -15.88 9.96 -3.20
CA SER A 80 -15.95 9.64 -1.76
C SER A 80 -14.55 9.63 -1.12
N TYR A 81 -13.54 9.08 -1.80
CA TYR A 81 -12.14 9.14 -1.34
C TYR A 81 -11.61 10.58 -1.20
N TYR A 82 -12.03 11.49 -2.07
CA TYR A 82 -11.71 12.92 -2.00
C TYR A 82 -12.65 13.73 -1.09
N GLY A 83 -13.58 13.07 -0.38
CA GLY A 83 -14.47 13.70 0.61
C GLY A 83 -15.79 14.22 0.06
N THR A 84 -16.13 13.92 -1.20
CA THR A 84 -17.41 14.27 -1.82
C THR A 84 -18.35 13.06 -1.83
N GLU A 85 -19.35 13.09 -0.96
CA GLU A 85 -20.40 12.08 -0.92
C GLU A 85 -21.55 12.44 -1.88
N ILE A 86 -21.71 11.65 -2.94
CA ILE A 86 -22.76 11.83 -3.95
C ILE A 86 -23.29 10.45 -4.42
N SER A 87 -24.57 10.38 -4.77
CA SER A 87 -25.19 9.15 -5.30
C SER A 87 -24.92 8.97 -6.80
N GLN A 88 -24.96 7.72 -7.29
CA GLN A 88 -24.74 7.44 -8.72
C GLN A 88 -25.84 8.05 -9.60
N CYS A 89 -27.08 8.11 -9.13
CA CYS A 89 -28.16 8.75 -9.87
C CYS A 89 -27.97 10.27 -10.04
N LEU A 90 -27.36 10.96 -9.05
CA LEU A 90 -27.04 12.38 -9.17
C LEU A 90 -25.85 12.61 -10.12
N ILE A 91 -24.86 11.72 -10.08
CA ILE A 91 -23.78 11.68 -11.08
C ILE A 91 -24.39 11.50 -12.48
N ALA A 92 -25.40 10.63 -12.63
CA ALA A 92 -26.06 10.42 -13.91
C ALA A 92 -26.90 11.61 -14.39
N ASN A 93 -27.58 12.29 -13.47
CA ASN A 93 -28.26 13.56 -13.76
C ASN A 93 -27.28 14.60 -14.32
N TYR A 94 -26.11 14.76 -13.71
CA TYR A 94 -25.08 15.66 -14.23
C TYR A 94 -24.60 15.24 -15.62
N ALA A 95 -24.19 13.98 -15.77
CA ALA A 95 -23.62 13.49 -17.02
C ALA A 95 -24.54 13.70 -18.23
N TRP A 96 -25.86 13.56 -18.01
CA TRP A 96 -26.86 13.63 -19.07
C TRP A 96 -27.63 14.96 -19.11
N THR A 97 -27.31 15.91 -18.23
CA THR A 97 -28.07 17.17 -18.09
C THR A 97 -29.56 16.90 -17.83
N LEU A 98 -29.83 15.98 -16.91
CA LEU A 98 -31.17 15.55 -16.49
C LEU A 98 -31.39 15.82 -15.00
N THR A 99 -32.64 15.72 -14.57
CA THR A 99 -33.01 15.77 -13.15
C THR A 99 -33.73 14.50 -12.67
N THR A 100 -34.04 13.59 -13.59
CA THR A 100 -34.97 12.47 -13.38
C THR A 100 -34.30 11.11 -13.18
N CYS A 101 -32.97 11.00 -13.26
CA CYS A 101 -32.28 9.71 -13.11
C CYS A 101 -32.34 9.14 -11.69
N CYS A 102 -32.71 9.95 -10.70
CA CYS A 102 -32.99 9.50 -9.33
C CYS A 102 -34.46 9.09 -9.11
N GLU A 103 -35.33 9.32 -10.09
CA GLU A 103 -36.74 8.94 -10.02
C GLU A 103 -36.90 7.51 -10.55
N ALA A 104 -37.77 6.71 -9.91
CA ALA A 104 -37.86 5.30 -10.23
C ALA A 104 -38.55 5.04 -11.60
N PRO A 105 -38.05 4.08 -12.40
CA PRO A 105 -36.82 3.35 -12.22
C PRO A 105 -35.67 3.99 -13.03
N ALA A 106 -34.53 4.18 -12.36
CA ALA A 106 -33.25 4.59 -12.95
C ALA A 106 -32.74 3.67 -14.09
N ASN A 107 -33.49 2.61 -14.42
CA ASN A 107 -33.31 1.73 -15.58
C ASN A 107 -33.90 2.29 -16.89
N SER A 108 -34.44 3.52 -16.88
CA SER A 108 -34.89 4.15 -18.12
C SER A 108 -33.74 4.17 -19.12
N THR A 109 -34.04 3.91 -20.40
CA THR A 109 -33.02 3.93 -21.44
C THR A 109 -32.37 5.30 -21.53
N THR A 110 -32.97 6.38 -21.03
CA THR A 110 -32.40 7.73 -20.95
C THR A 110 -31.24 7.84 -19.97
N CYS A 111 -31.29 7.13 -18.84
CA CYS A 111 -30.30 7.21 -17.76
C CYS A 111 -29.31 6.04 -17.76
N ASN A 112 -29.78 4.81 -17.99
CA ASN A 112 -28.95 3.60 -18.00
C ASN A 112 -28.29 3.42 -19.38
N LYS A 113 -27.22 4.18 -19.64
CA LYS A 113 -26.44 4.15 -20.88
C LYS A 113 -24.93 4.15 -20.59
N PRO A 114 -24.11 3.60 -21.49
CA PRO A 114 -22.66 3.68 -21.40
C PRO A 114 -22.19 5.13 -21.58
N ASN A 115 -20.99 5.43 -21.09
CA ASN A 115 -20.38 6.75 -21.14
C ASN A 115 -18.90 6.67 -21.56
N PHE A 116 -18.32 7.82 -21.88
CA PHE A 116 -16.93 7.97 -22.28
C PHE A 116 -16.03 8.24 -21.06
N ILE A 117 -14.78 7.80 -21.14
CA ILE A 117 -13.78 8.10 -20.10
C ILE A 117 -13.34 9.58 -20.14
N TRP A 118 -13.29 10.20 -21.32
CA TRP A 118 -13.09 11.64 -21.54
C TRP A 118 -13.61 12.06 -22.92
N GLY A 119 -13.53 13.35 -23.23
CA GLY A 119 -13.72 13.89 -24.59
C GLY A 119 -15.16 14.22 -24.96
N ASN A 120 -16.11 13.89 -24.09
CA ASN A 120 -17.53 14.17 -24.23
C ASN A 120 -18.03 14.89 -22.98
N THR A 121 -18.98 15.82 -23.17
CA THR A 121 -19.69 16.44 -22.05
C THR A 121 -20.30 15.37 -21.16
N GLY A 122 -20.02 15.44 -19.86
CA GLY A 122 -20.53 14.49 -18.89
C GLY A 122 -19.77 13.16 -18.85
N SER A 123 -18.62 13.06 -19.54
CA SER A 123 -17.70 11.93 -19.43
C SER A 123 -17.19 11.73 -17.99
N LEU A 124 -16.57 10.58 -17.73
CA LEU A 124 -15.95 10.27 -16.43
C LEU A 124 -14.98 11.37 -15.97
N GLN A 125 -14.16 11.91 -16.88
CA GLN A 125 -13.29 13.05 -16.59
C GLN A 125 -14.08 14.31 -16.18
N ASP A 126 -15.12 14.67 -16.93
CA ASP A 126 -15.94 15.86 -16.65
C ASP A 126 -16.66 15.75 -15.32
N ILE A 127 -17.14 14.54 -14.98
CA ILE A 127 -17.74 14.21 -13.69
C ILE A 127 -16.73 14.49 -12.59
N LEU A 128 -15.56 13.85 -12.64
CA LEU A 128 -14.54 14.04 -11.59
C LEU A 128 -14.14 15.51 -11.46
N SER A 129 -13.92 16.21 -12.58
CA SER A 129 -13.56 17.62 -12.58
C SER A 129 -14.65 18.52 -11.99
N HIS A 130 -15.93 18.23 -12.24
CA HIS A 130 -17.05 19.00 -11.71
C HIS A 130 -17.08 19.00 -10.17
N TRP A 131 -16.73 17.87 -9.57
CA TRP A 131 -16.63 17.71 -8.11
C TRP A 131 -15.20 17.86 -7.57
N GLY A 132 -14.32 18.56 -8.30
CA GLY A 132 -13.03 19.02 -7.78
C GLY A 132 -11.86 18.03 -7.90
N VAL A 133 -12.05 16.90 -8.58
CA VAL A 133 -11.00 15.91 -8.84
C VAL A 133 -10.49 16.06 -10.27
N ALA A 134 -9.43 16.85 -10.44
CA ALA A 134 -8.76 17.04 -11.71
C ALA A 134 -7.98 15.79 -12.13
N SER A 135 -7.98 15.50 -13.43
CA SER A 135 -7.25 14.37 -14.01
C SER A 135 -6.81 14.66 -15.46
N THR A 136 -5.75 13.99 -15.87
CA THR A 136 -5.18 14.04 -17.23
C THR A 136 -5.51 12.76 -17.98
N PRO A 137 -6.07 12.83 -19.21
CA PRO A 137 -6.39 11.66 -20.00
C PRO A 137 -5.12 11.09 -20.65
N VAL A 138 -5.03 9.76 -20.69
CA VAL A 138 -3.92 9.04 -21.32
C VAL A 138 -4.50 7.93 -22.20
N SER A 139 -4.20 7.95 -23.50
CA SER A 139 -4.66 6.96 -24.50
C SER A 139 -3.86 5.65 -24.48
N SER A 140 -3.56 5.15 -23.28
CA SER A 140 -2.89 3.87 -23.04
C SER A 140 -3.07 3.45 -21.58
N ALA A 141 -2.64 2.23 -21.26
CA ALA A 141 -2.30 1.90 -19.88
C ALA A 141 -1.23 2.88 -19.35
N LEU A 142 -1.33 3.25 -18.07
CA LEU A 142 -0.23 3.94 -17.38
C LEU A 142 0.94 2.97 -17.21
N THR A 143 2.18 3.45 -17.33
CA THR A 143 3.35 2.60 -17.05
C THR A 143 3.38 2.16 -15.58
N GLU A 144 4.00 1.02 -15.30
CA GLU A 144 4.13 0.51 -13.93
C GLU A 144 4.76 1.54 -12.98
N ASP A 145 5.78 2.26 -13.43
CA ASP A 145 6.42 3.35 -12.67
C ASP A 145 5.48 4.52 -12.41
N THR A 146 4.63 4.87 -13.38
CA THR A 146 3.60 5.91 -13.19
C THR A 146 2.58 5.46 -12.16
N VAL A 147 2.10 4.21 -12.26
CA VAL A 147 1.18 3.61 -11.28
C VAL A 147 1.79 3.64 -9.87
N ARG A 148 3.08 3.30 -9.72
CA ARG A 148 3.81 3.39 -8.44
C ARG A 148 3.86 4.82 -7.92
N SER A 149 4.17 5.79 -8.78
CA SER A 149 4.23 7.21 -8.43
C SER A 149 2.88 7.76 -7.96
N GLU A 150 1.79 7.43 -8.66
CA GLU A 150 0.43 7.84 -8.30
C GLU A 150 0.03 7.27 -6.93
N ILE A 151 0.20 5.96 -6.71
CA ILE A 151 -0.14 5.32 -5.44
C ILE A 151 0.70 5.88 -4.29
N ASN A 152 2.01 6.04 -4.46
CA ASN A 152 2.86 6.65 -3.44
C ASN A 152 2.47 8.09 -3.13
N SER A 153 1.92 8.81 -4.12
CA SER A 153 1.39 10.16 -3.92
C SER A 153 -0.04 10.17 -3.37
N GLY A 154 -0.60 9.01 -3.01
CA GLY A 154 -1.95 8.91 -2.48
C GLY A 154 -3.06 9.06 -3.51
N ARG A 155 -2.74 9.03 -4.81
CA ARG A 155 -3.70 9.27 -5.88
C ARG A 155 -4.14 7.95 -6.51
N PRO A 156 -5.46 7.64 -6.54
CA PRO A 156 -5.95 6.55 -7.36
C PRO A 156 -5.85 6.93 -8.84
N PHE A 157 -5.87 5.93 -9.71
CA PHE A 157 -5.92 6.11 -11.16
C PHE A 157 -7.13 5.39 -11.74
N LEU A 158 -7.72 5.90 -12.81
CA LEU A 158 -8.85 5.25 -13.46
C LEU A 158 -8.39 4.54 -14.73
N MET A 159 -8.99 3.39 -14.99
CA MET A 159 -8.65 2.51 -16.12
C MET A 159 -9.90 2.26 -16.95
N ARG A 160 -9.74 2.19 -18.27
CA ARG A 160 -10.70 1.56 -19.17
C ARG A 160 -10.14 0.26 -19.69
N TRP A 161 -10.80 -0.83 -19.34
CA TRP A 161 -10.64 -2.10 -20.03
C TRP A 161 -11.54 -2.12 -21.26
N GLY A 162 -10.96 -2.27 -22.44
CA GLY A 162 -11.68 -2.59 -23.67
C GLY A 162 -11.86 -4.11 -23.76
N TRP A 163 -13.02 -4.55 -24.25
CA TRP A 163 -13.28 -5.97 -24.44
C TRP A 163 -12.98 -6.41 -25.88
N PRO A 164 -12.41 -7.62 -26.08
CA PRO A 164 -12.22 -8.17 -27.41
C PRO A 164 -13.57 -8.42 -28.11
N PRO A 165 -13.58 -8.50 -29.45
CA PRO A 165 -12.42 -8.47 -30.34
C PRO A 165 -11.94 -7.06 -30.75
N ASP A 166 -12.75 -6.02 -30.55
CA ASP A 166 -12.54 -4.70 -31.15
C ASP A 166 -12.23 -3.57 -30.15
N ASN A 167 -12.30 -3.84 -28.85
CA ASN A 167 -12.12 -2.87 -27.77
C ASN A 167 -13.08 -1.66 -27.82
N VAL A 168 -14.19 -1.75 -28.57
CA VAL A 168 -15.18 -0.68 -28.72
C VAL A 168 -16.03 -0.55 -27.46
N LYS A 169 -16.47 -1.68 -26.90
CA LYS A 169 -17.08 -1.74 -25.57
C LYS A 169 -16.01 -1.88 -24.49
N GLY A 170 -16.39 -1.60 -23.25
CA GLY A 170 -15.45 -1.70 -22.16
C GLY A 170 -16.05 -1.43 -20.80
N HIS A 171 -15.17 -1.38 -19.82
CA HIS A 171 -15.46 -1.25 -18.40
C HIS A 171 -14.51 -0.28 -17.72
N PHE A 172 -15.00 0.48 -16.75
CA PHE A 172 -14.18 1.41 -15.98
C PHE A 172 -13.87 0.85 -14.60
N LEU A 173 -12.61 1.00 -14.19
CA LEU A 173 -12.09 0.51 -12.92
C LEU A 173 -11.24 1.59 -12.23
N VAL A 174 -11.00 1.45 -10.93
CA VAL A 174 -10.16 2.37 -10.15
C VAL A 174 -8.99 1.61 -9.56
N GLY A 175 -7.77 1.90 -9.97
CA GLY A 175 -6.56 1.37 -9.36
C GLY A 175 -6.22 2.07 -8.04
N ILE A 176 -5.91 1.27 -7.00
CA ILE A 176 -5.79 1.73 -5.61
C ILE A 176 -4.53 1.25 -4.89
N ALA A 177 -3.75 0.34 -5.50
CA ALA A 177 -2.46 -0.09 -4.96
C ALA A 177 -1.54 -0.60 -6.06
N ILE A 178 -0.24 -0.49 -5.85
CA ILE A 178 0.77 -1.33 -6.50
C ILE A 178 1.90 -1.63 -5.52
N ASN A 179 2.08 -2.90 -5.19
CA ASN A 179 3.11 -3.29 -4.25
C ASN A 179 4.50 -3.38 -4.93
N PRO A 180 5.64 -3.37 -4.19
CA PRO A 180 6.98 -3.51 -4.77
C PRO A 180 7.12 -4.68 -5.75
N CYS A 181 6.37 -5.76 -5.56
CA CYS A 181 6.40 -6.96 -6.38
C CYS A 181 5.50 -6.91 -7.63
N GLY A 182 4.90 -5.75 -7.92
CA GLY A 182 4.15 -5.51 -9.15
C GLY A 182 2.72 -6.04 -9.13
N MET A 183 2.17 -6.35 -7.95
CA MET A 183 0.76 -6.67 -7.81
C MET A 183 -0.05 -5.39 -7.70
N VAL A 184 -1.02 -5.21 -8.60
CA VAL A 184 -1.94 -4.08 -8.65
C VAL A 184 -3.25 -4.49 -8.00
N THR A 185 -3.76 -3.65 -7.10
CA THR A 185 -5.12 -3.79 -6.55
C THR A 185 -6.01 -2.72 -7.18
N TRP A 186 -7.22 -3.10 -7.59
CA TRP A 186 -8.22 -2.17 -8.14
C TRP A 186 -9.61 -2.45 -7.59
N MET A 187 -10.48 -1.45 -7.66
CA MET A 187 -11.91 -1.53 -7.41
C MET A 187 -12.63 -1.63 -8.75
N ASP A 188 -13.38 -2.71 -8.89
CA ASP A 188 -14.29 -2.99 -9.99
C ASP A 188 -15.74 -2.75 -9.50
N PRO A 189 -16.53 -1.87 -10.14
CA PRO A 189 -17.91 -1.63 -9.75
C PRO A 189 -18.85 -2.85 -9.94
N ASN A 190 -18.42 -3.95 -10.54
CA ASN A 190 -19.18 -5.21 -10.62
C ASN A 190 -18.83 -6.21 -9.53
N SER A 191 -17.57 -6.24 -9.08
CA SER A 191 -17.03 -7.34 -8.25
C SER A 191 -16.32 -6.89 -6.97
N GLY A 192 -16.11 -5.58 -6.78
CA GLY A 192 -15.40 -5.03 -5.63
C GLY A 192 -13.88 -5.02 -5.84
N PHE A 193 -13.11 -5.32 -4.79
CA PHE A 193 -11.65 -5.27 -4.88
C PHE A 193 -11.07 -6.54 -5.48
N ASN A 194 -10.15 -6.38 -6.42
CA ASN A 194 -9.42 -7.44 -7.10
C ASN A 194 -7.92 -7.17 -7.06
N THR A 195 -7.09 -8.18 -7.27
CA THR A 195 -5.63 -8.04 -7.31
C THR A 195 -5.00 -9.06 -8.24
N ASP A 196 -4.07 -8.61 -9.07
CA ASP A 196 -3.31 -9.42 -10.02
C ASP A 196 -1.99 -8.71 -10.36
N THR A 197 -1.13 -9.33 -11.14
CA THR A 197 0.10 -8.72 -11.65
C THR A 197 -0.23 -7.54 -12.55
N TYR A 198 0.64 -6.53 -12.56
CA TYR A 198 0.54 -5.39 -13.47
C TYR A 198 0.40 -5.84 -14.93
N ALA A 199 1.11 -6.90 -15.34
CA ALA A 199 1.03 -7.43 -16.69
C ALA A 199 -0.39 -7.94 -17.01
N SER A 200 -1.01 -8.73 -16.12
CA SER A 200 -2.38 -9.22 -16.28
C SER A 200 -3.37 -8.06 -16.35
N VAL A 201 -3.21 -7.03 -15.51
CA VAL A 201 -4.09 -5.84 -15.48
C VAL A 201 -3.98 -5.01 -16.76
N VAL A 202 -2.81 -5.01 -17.42
CA VAL A 202 -2.62 -4.32 -18.70
C VAL A 202 -3.31 -5.08 -19.84
N SER A 203 -3.22 -6.41 -19.86
CA SER A 203 -3.88 -7.22 -20.88
C SER A 203 -4.00 -8.68 -20.47
N ASP A 204 -5.19 -9.24 -20.70
CA ASP A 204 -5.47 -10.67 -20.63
C ASP A 204 -6.45 -11.07 -21.76
N THR A 205 -6.94 -12.30 -21.77
CA THR A 205 -7.82 -12.88 -22.77
C THR A 205 -9.19 -12.22 -22.86
N ASP A 206 -9.65 -11.57 -21.79
CA ASP A 206 -10.96 -10.93 -21.67
C ASP A 206 -10.90 -9.39 -21.74
N HIS A 207 -9.71 -8.78 -21.71
CA HIS A 207 -9.58 -7.33 -21.72
C HIS A 207 -8.23 -6.79 -22.20
N THR A 208 -8.23 -5.51 -22.57
CA THR A 208 -7.01 -4.70 -22.74
C THR A 208 -7.20 -3.35 -22.03
N TRP A 209 -6.23 -2.92 -21.23
CA TRP A 209 -6.21 -1.56 -20.67
C TRP A 209 -5.86 -0.54 -21.75
N THR A 210 -6.92 0.09 -22.28
CA THR A 210 -6.85 0.94 -23.47
C THR A 210 -6.67 2.42 -23.15
N HIS A 211 -7.17 2.87 -22.01
CA HIS A 211 -7.26 4.29 -21.68
C HIS A 211 -7.16 4.50 -20.17
N SER A 212 -6.66 5.65 -19.73
CA SER A 212 -6.52 5.99 -18.31
C SER A 212 -6.93 7.42 -18.02
N LEU A 213 -7.37 7.68 -16.78
CA LEU A 213 -7.32 9.02 -16.20
C LEU A 213 -6.28 9.00 -15.07
N GLN A 214 -5.22 9.79 -15.25
CA GLN A 214 -4.22 10.03 -14.23
C GLN A 214 -4.68 11.20 -13.35
N VAL A 215 -5.08 10.93 -12.11
CA VAL A 215 -5.56 11.97 -11.20
C VAL A 215 -4.41 12.91 -10.82
N SER A 216 -4.66 14.20 -10.84
CA SER A 216 -3.66 15.23 -10.49
C SER A 216 -3.99 15.97 -9.20
N THR A 217 -5.24 15.89 -8.71
CA THR A 217 -5.63 16.41 -7.40
C THR A 217 -4.88 15.67 -6.29
N LYS A 218 -4.33 16.40 -5.31
CA LYS A 218 -3.72 15.80 -4.11
C LYS A 218 -4.80 15.47 -3.08
N PRO A 219 -4.79 14.27 -2.48
CA PRO A 219 -5.70 13.95 -1.39
C PRO A 219 -5.42 14.82 -0.17
N THR A 220 -6.48 15.24 0.53
CA THR A 220 -6.38 16.07 1.75
C THR A 220 -6.20 15.24 3.02
N SER A 221 -6.40 13.92 2.92
CA SER A 221 -6.37 12.99 4.04
C SER A 221 -5.01 12.33 4.29
N ILE A 222 -3.95 12.89 3.70
CA ILE A 222 -2.58 12.40 3.82
C ILE A 222 -1.65 13.51 4.29
N PHE A 223 -0.83 13.20 5.29
CA PHE A 223 0.12 14.13 5.90
C PHE A 223 1.53 13.56 5.87
N SER A 224 2.49 14.37 5.43
CA SER A 224 3.90 14.01 5.36
C SER A 224 4.74 14.87 6.29
N PHE A 225 5.64 14.23 7.01
CA PHE A 225 6.58 14.86 7.92
C PHE A 225 8.00 14.37 7.63
N LYS A 226 8.99 15.22 7.90
CA LYS A 226 10.40 14.86 7.88
C LYS A 226 11.15 15.58 8.99
N GLY A 227 12.26 15.01 9.41
CA GLY A 227 13.14 15.62 10.39
C GLY A 227 14.46 14.90 10.49
N ASN A 228 15.22 15.24 11.52
CA ASN A 228 16.54 14.68 11.77
C ASN A 228 16.79 14.56 13.26
N PHE A 229 17.04 13.35 13.74
CA PHE A 229 17.49 13.10 15.09
C PHE A 229 18.97 13.39 15.24
N THR A 230 19.34 13.90 16.42
CA THR A 230 20.74 14.15 16.75
C THR A 230 21.34 13.03 17.58
N VAL A 231 20.50 12.22 18.22
CA VAL A 231 20.87 11.03 19.00
C VAL A 231 19.81 9.93 18.82
N ASP A 232 20.22 8.66 18.87
CA ASP A 232 19.41 7.46 18.60
C ASP A 232 18.13 7.34 19.45
N ASN A 233 18.17 7.73 20.73
CA ASN A 233 17.02 7.57 21.61
C ASN A 233 15.96 8.68 21.51
N GLU A 234 16.10 9.61 20.56
CA GLU A 234 15.05 10.59 20.30
C GLU A 234 13.74 9.90 19.85
N VAL A 235 12.61 10.45 20.30
CA VAL A 235 11.27 9.96 19.99
C VAL A 235 10.44 11.10 19.46
N GLN A 236 10.21 11.17 18.15
CA GLN A 236 9.31 12.19 17.58
C GLN A 236 7.87 11.72 17.73
N ARG A 237 7.00 12.59 18.26
CA ARG A 237 5.56 12.29 18.40
C ARG A 237 4.72 13.11 17.42
N PHE A 238 3.63 12.52 16.95
CA PHE A 238 2.61 13.18 16.14
C PHE A 238 1.23 12.88 16.72
N LYS A 239 0.35 13.88 16.70
CA LYS A 239 -1.09 13.64 16.87
C LYS A 239 -1.73 13.51 15.50
N PHE A 240 -2.69 12.60 15.38
CA PHE A 240 -3.56 12.53 14.22
C PHE A 240 -5.01 12.23 14.61
N THR A 241 -5.94 12.65 13.78
CA THR A 241 -7.38 12.50 14.00
C THR A 241 -7.99 11.64 12.90
N VAL A 242 -8.72 10.61 13.30
CA VAL A 242 -9.53 9.76 12.41
C VAL A 242 -10.97 10.25 12.47
N GLY A 243 -11.54 10.64 11.33
CA GLY A 243 -12.90 11.21 11.28
C GLY A 243 -14.01 10.15 11.15
N SER A 244 -13.68 9.01 10.56
CA SER A 244 -14.57 7.86 10.34
C SER A 244 -13.78 6.56 10.54
N ALA A 245 -14.47 5.49 10.95
CA ALA A 245 -13.83 4.19 11.13
C ALA A 245 -13.11 3.76 9.84
N SER A 246 -11.80 3.59 9.90
CA SER A 246 -10.97 3.35 8.71
C SER A 246 -9.66 2.65 9.06
N THR A 247 -9.04 2.02 8.07
CA THR A 247 -7.66 1.55 8.19
C THR A 247 -6.72 2.70 7.92
N VAL A 248 -6.02 3.12 8.97
CA VAL A 248 -4.93 4.09 8.91
C VAL A 248 -3.66 3.35 8.49
N VAL A 249 -2.97 3.92 7.51
CA VAL A 249 -1.65 3.43 7.09
C VAL A 249 -0.62 4.45 7.54
N LEU A 250 0.41 3.97 8.22
CA LEU A 250 1.51 4.74 8.76
C LEU A 250 2.79 4.19 8.12
N LYS A 251 3.50 5.03 7.38
CA LYS A 251 4.62 4.57 6.55
C LYS A 251 5.83 5.47 6.76
N THR A 252 7.02 4.88 6.80
CA THR A 252 8.26 5.64 6.70
C THR A 252 8.92 5.45 5.33
N THR A 253 9.71 6.44 4.95
CA THR A 253 10.52 6.46 3.72
C THR A 253 11.92 6.97 4.08
N SER A 254 12.44 6.52 5.22
CA SER A 254 13.69 6.97 5.84
C SER A 254 14.87 6.15 5.33
N TYR A 255 14.72 4.83 5.32
CA TYR A 255 15.81 3.87 5.17
C TYR A 255 16.22 3.69 3.70
N ALA A 256 15.29 3.23 2.86
CA ALA A 256 15.52 3.07 1.41
C ALA A 256 15.46 4.42 0.67
N GLY A 257 14.79 5.42 1.26
CA GLY A 257 14.56 6.73 0.66
C GLY A 257 13.54 6.68 -0.49
N GLY A 258 13.51 7.74 -1.29
CA GLY A 258 12.52 7.96 -2.34
C GLY A 258 11.57 9.12 -1.99
N PRO A 259 10.65 9.48 -2.90
CA PRO A 259 9.70 10.55 -2.61
C PRO A 259 8.72 10.12 -1.51
N ASN A 260 8.46 11.00 -0.54
CA ASN A 260 7.34 10.84 0.38
C ASN A 260 6.01 11.20 -0.32
N THR A 261 4.89 11.04 0.38
CA THR A 261 3.56 11.25 -0.23
C THR A 261 3.29 12.69 -0.66
N ALA A 262 3.92 13.68 -0.01
CA ALA A 262 3.87 15.07 -0.44
C ALA A 262 4.63 15.32 -1.76
N GLY A 263 5.38 14.34 -2.25
CA GLY A 263 6.27 14.43 -3.42
C GLY A 263 7.64 15.00 -3.09
N GLN A 264 8.00 15.10 -1.81
CA GLN A 264 9.29 15.62 -1.37
C GLN A 264 10.34 14.50 -1.47
N PRO A 265 11.52 14.75 -2.07
CA PRO A 265 12.58 13.76 -2.13
C PRO A 265 13.13 13.46 -0.72
N VAL A 266 13.27 12.18 -0.40
CA VAL A 266 13.99 11.68 0.78
C VAL A 266 15.21 10.92 0.31
N ALA A 267 16.38 11.29 0.85
CA ALA A 267 17.62 10.60 0.55
C ALA A 267 17.59 9.17 1.15
N ARG A 268 18.23 8.22 0.46
CA ARG A 268 18.52 6.91 1.04
C ARG A 268 19.49 7.05 2.21
N GLY A 269 19.50 6.08 3.13
CA GLY A 269 20.51 5.99 4.18
C GLY A 269 20.10 6.54 5.55
N GLY A 270 18.83 6.87 5.73
CA GLY A 270 18.29 7.26 7.03
C GLY A 270 18.15 6.08 7.98
N MET A 271 17.73 6.38 9.19
CA MET A 271 17.54 5.40 10.26
C MET A 271 16.54 4.30 9.91
N ASP A 272 16.81 3.11 10.45
CA ASP A 272 15.86 2.01 10.60
C ASP A 272 14.80 2.44 11.63
N THR A 273 13.56 2.61 11.19
CA THR A 273 12.51 3.23 12.01
C THR A 273 11.66 2.21 12.73
N ILE A 274 11.15 2.59 13.90
CA ILE A 274 10.07 1.87 14.57
C ILE A 274 8.94 2.82 14.93
N LEU A 275 7.70 2.36 14.68
CA LEU A 275 6.46 3.08 14.95
C LEU A 275 5.70 2.46 16.11
N ALA A 276 5.08 3.30 16.94
CA ALA A 276 4.11 2.88 17.95
C ALA A 276 2.89 3.82 17.96
N VAL A 277 1.69 3.26 18.04
CA VAL A 277 0.41 3.98 18.02
C VAL A 277 -0.26 3.85 19.37
N PHE A 278 -0.79 4.96 19.88
CA PHE A 278 -1.47 5.06 21.15
C PHE A 278 -2.83 5.73 20.97
N ASP A 279 -3.81 5.33 21.78
CA ASP A 279 -5.10 6.01 21.84
C ASP A 279 -5.04 7.34 22.61
N SER A 280 -6.18 8.02 22.73
CA SER A 280 -6.29 9.30 23.45
C SER A 280 -5.98 9.21 24.96
N THR A 281 -6.07 8.03 25.58
CA THR A 281 -5.69 7.78 26.98
C THR A 281 -4.20 7.51 27.14
N GLY A 282 -3.50 7.30 26.03
CA GLY A 282 -2.11 6.90 25.97
C GLY A 282 -1.91 5.39 25.98
N ALA A 283 -2.96 4.57 25.86
CA ALA A 283 -2.81 3.12 25.81
C ALA A 283 -2.21 2.70 24.47
N LEU A 284 -1.22 1.80 24.50
CA LEU A 284 -0.55 1.27 23.31
C LEU A 284 -1.51 0.38 22.51
N ILE A 285 -1.71 0.70 21.23
CA ILE A 285 -2.58 -0.03 20.29
C ILE A 285 -1.77 -0.99 19.43
N ALA A 286 -0.69 -0.49 18.81
CA ALA A 286 0.06 -1.25 17.82
C ALA A 286 1.50 -0.72 17.70
N THR A 287 2.42 -1.60 17.30
CA THR A 287 3.80 -1.27 16.99
C THR A 287 4.25 -2.01 15.73
N ASN A 288 5.19 -1.45 14.99
CA ASN A 288 5.89 -2.15 13.91
C ASN A 288 7.22 -1.46 13.61
N ASP A 289 8.25 -2.23 13.28
CA ASP A 289 9.58 -1.77 12.87
C ASP A 289 9.79 -1.94 11.35
N ASP A 290 9.45 -3.09 10.79
CA ASP A 290 9.72 -3.37 9.37
C ASP A 290 8.48 -3.47 8.50
N GLY A 291 8.52 -2.91 7.29
CA GLY A 291 7.48 -3.14 6.27
C GLY A 291 7.61 -4.50 5.59
N GLY A 292 8.86 -4.97 5.39
CA GLY A 292 9.17 -6.24 4.76
C GLY A 292 9.07 -6.24 3.22
N ALA A 293 9.52 -7.35 2.63
CA ALA A 293 9.52 -7.53 1.18
C ALA A 293 8.11 -7.43 0.59
N CYS A 294 8.00 -6.92 -0.63
CA CYS A 294 6.73 -6.66 -1.31
C CYS A 294 5.79 -5.68 -0.57
N ASN A 295 6.22 -4.98 0.48
CA ASN A 295 5.43 -3.95 1.17
C ASN A 295 6.13 -2.59 1.23
N VAL A 296 7.46 -2.58 1.29
CA VAL A 296 8.25 -1.36 1.14
C VAL A 296 9.37 -1.59 0.14
N PRO A 297 9.95 -0.53 -0.45
CA PRO A 297 11.15 -0.64 -1.27
C PRO A 297 12.31 -1.30 -0.50
N ALA A 298 13.14 -2.06 -1.22
CA ALA A 298 14.45 -2.45 -0.70
C ALA A 298 15.39 -1.23 -0.77
N ASP A 299 16.21 -1.03 0.26
CA ASP A 299 17.36 -0.14 0.13
C ASP A 299 18.29 -0.66 -0.97
N SER A 300 18.65 0.21 -1.91
CA SER A 300 19.37 -0.16 -3.12
C SER A 300 20.80 -0.66 -2.89
N VAL A 301 21.35 -0.47 -1.68
CA VAL A 301 22.69 -0.97 -1.33
C VAL A 301 22.60 -2.19 -0.43
N THR A 302 21.80 -2.15 0.63
CA THR A 302 21.75 -3.24 1.62
C THR A 302 20.74 -4.33 1.28
N GLY A 303 19.80 -4.07 0.36
CA GLY A 303 18.73 -4.99 0.01
C GLY A 303 17.71 -5.22 1.13
N LYS A 304 17.74 -4.42 2.20
CA LYS A 304 16.85 -4.54 3.36
C LYS A 304 15.61 -3.68 3.22
N TYR A 305 14.56 -4.06 3.95
CA TYR A 305 13.20 -3.51 3.88
C TYR A 305 12.79 -2.87 5.21
N TYR A 306 13.71 -2.10 5.81
CA TYR A 306 13.60 -1.52 7.15
C TYR A 306 12.88 -0.17 7.20
N ASP A 307 12.24 0.24 6.09
CA ASP A 307 11.18 1.23 6.17
C ASP A 307 9.94 0.58 6.78
N THR A 308 9.33 1.23 7.75
CA THR A 308 8.17 0.73 8.47
C THR A 308 6.89 0.91 7.66
N LEU A 309 6.03 -0.11 7.65
CA LEU A 309 4.64 0.00 7.21
C LEU A 309 3.70 -0.58 8.26
N LEU A 310 3.02 0.29 9.02
CA LEU A 310 2.03 -0.09 10.03
C LEU A 310 0.62 0.19 9.53
N LYS A 311 -0.23 -0.84 9.46
CA LYS A 311 -1.65 -0.74 9.11
C LYS A 311 -2.49 -1.03 10.34
N VAL A 312 -3.38 -0.12 10.72
CA VAL A 312 -4.21 -0.26 11.91
C VAL A 312 -5.63 0.25 11.66
N THR A 313 -6.64 -0.57 11.95
CA THR A 313 -8.04 -0.15 11.90
C THR A 313 -8.39 0.61 13.16
N LEU A 314 -8.80 1.87 12.99
CA LEU A 314 -9.09 2.80 14.08
C LEU A 314 -10.52 3.32 13.97
N GLN A 315 -11.13 3.52 15.13
CA GLN A 315 -12.42 4.21 15.25
C GLN A 315 -12.21 5.73 15.17
N PRO A 316 -13.28 6.52 14.96
CA PRO A 316 -13.19 7.97 15.03
C PRO A 316 -12.59 8.41 16.37
N GLY A 317 -11.58 9.27 16.34
CA GLY A 317 -10.87 9.69 17.55
C GLY A 317 -9.53 10.35 17.29
N GLU A 318 -8.90 10.78 18.38
CA GLU A 318 -7.52 11.29 18.39
C GLU A 318 -6.55 10.22 18.85
N TYR A 319 -5.39 10.18 18.17
CA TYR A 319 -4.36 9.19 18.39
C TYR A 319 -2.98 9.85 18.41
N THR A 320 -2.03 9.18 19.05
CA THR A 320 -0.61 9.55 19.01
C THR A 320 0.18 8.47 18.31
N VAL A 321 1.07 8.85 17.41
CA VAL A 321 2.07 7.95 16.82
C VAL A 321 3.47 8.47 17.12
N THR A 322 4.40 7.54 17.38
CA THR A 322 5.81 7.87 17.60
C THR A 322 6.69 7.31 16.48
N VAL A 323 7.69 8.09 16.06
CA VAL A 323 8.77 7.69 15.15
C VAL A 323 10.06 7.65 15.95
N MET A 324 10.78 6.53 15.88
CA MET A 324 11.94 6.24 16.71
C MET A 324 12.97 5.44 15.90
N GLN A 325 14.24 5.46 16.30
CA GLN A 325 15.25 4.52 15.80
C GLN A 325 14.98 3.14 16.40
N TYR A 326 14.98 2.10 15.57
CA TYR A 326 14.98 0.72 16.05
C TYR A 326 16.25 0.46 16.88
N ASN A 327 16.21 -0.18 18.06
CA ASN A 327 15.12 -0.92 18.68
C ASN A 327 14.53 -0.20 19.91
N ASN A 328 14.28 1.11 19.81
CA ASN A 328 13.71 1.88 20.91
C ASN A 328 12.19 1.60 21.08
N TRP A 329 11.85 0.41 21.57
CA TRP A 329 10.47 -0.05 21.74
C TRP A 329 9.71 0.79 22.78
N ALA A 330 8.43 1.03 22.53
CA ALA A 330 7.51 1.52 23.55
C ALA A 330 7.34 0.46 24.65
N ARG A 331 7.59 0.80 25.92
CA ARG A 331 7.57 -0.18 27.03
C ARG A 331 6.17 -0.71 27.33
N GLY A 332 5.14 0.10 27.10
CA GLY A 332 3.75 -0.24 27.38
C GLY A 332 3.45 -0.45 28.89
N PRO A 333 2.17 -0.63 29.25
CA PRO A 333 1.00 -0.60 28.38
C PRO A 333 0.61 0.82 27.92
N ASN A 334 1.18 1.87 28.51
CA ASN A 334 0.86 3.27 28.19
C ASN A 334 2.08 4.04 27.68
N LEU A 335 1.84 5.12 26.94
CA LEU A 335 2.86 6.07 26.47
C LEU A 335 3.69 6.65 27.63
N SER A 336 3.08 6.79 28.82
CA SER A 336 3.77 7.26 30.03
C SER A 336 4.81 6.29 30.58
N ASN A 337 4.78 5.02 30.17
CA ASN A 337 5.79 4.04 30.57
C ASN A 337 7.15 4.28 29.90
N GLY A 338 7.21 5.14 28.88
CA GLY A 338 8.44 5.48 28.18
C GLY A 338 8.89 4.41 27.18
N PHE A 339 10.16 4.45 26.85
CA PHE A 339 10.78 3.65 25.79
C PHE A 339 12.01 2.90 26.29
N THR A 340 12.38 1.82 25.61
CA THR A 340 13.47 0.93 26.04
C THR A 340 14.76 1.68 26.33
N HIS A 341 15.11 2.65 25.48
CA HIS A 341 16.35 3.42 25.53
C HIS A 341 16.17 4.84 26.08
N ASP A 342 15.16 5.05 26.94
CA ASP A 342 15.00 6.33 27.64
C ASP A 342 16.17 6.61 28.58
N GLY A 343 16.74 7.82 28.49
CA GLY A 343 17.77 8.32 29.40
C GLY A 343 19.08 8.65 28.70
N ALA A 344 19.85 9.56 29.28
CA ALA A 344 21.05 10.12 28.64
C ALA A 344 22.15 9.07 28.34
N ALA A 345 22.18 7.96 29.10
CA ALA A 345 23.14 6.88 28.90
C ALA A 345 22.95 6.17 27.56
N ASP A 346 21.72 6.15 27.06
CA ASP A 346 21.32 5.46 25.83
C ASP A 346 21.15 6.42 24.65
N ASN A 347 21.62 7.67 24.76
CA ASN A 347 21.54 8.65 23.67
C ASN A 347 21.98 8.06 22.33
N ASN A 348 23.08 7.30 22.29
CA ASN A 348 23.57 6.66 21.08
C ASN A 348 23.64 5.14 21.25
N PHE A 349 22.51 4.50 21.58
CA PHE A 349 22.48 3.06 21.89
C PHE A 349 22.92 2.17 20.72
N THR A 350 22.74 2.60 19.47
CA THR A 350 23.14 1.82 18.28
C THR A 350 24.65 1.77 18.07
N LYS A 351 25.43 2.61 18.79
CA LYS A 351 26.90 2.52 18.80
C LYS A 351 27.40 1.13 19.19
N ALA A 352 26.63 0.38 20.01
CA ALA A 352 27.00 -0.95 20.43
C ALA A 352 26.98 -1.98 19.27
N TRP A 353 26.36 -1.64 18.14
CA TRP A 353 26.30 -2.47 16.94
C TRP A 353 27.45 -2.20 15.96
N SER A 354 28.34 -1.26 16.26
CA SER A 354 29.51 -1.00 15.43
C SER A 354 30.79 -0.85 16.27
N ASN A 355 31.94 -1.04 15.62
CA ASN A 355 33.25 -0.72 16.20
C ASN A 355 33.66 0.75 15.94
N ASP A 356 32.71 1.60 15.54
CA ASP A 356 32.95 2.98 15.10
C ASP A 356 32.65 4.02 16.21
N ASN A 357 33.08 5.25 15.98
CA ASN A 357 32.94 6.39 16.90
C ASN A 357 31.48 6.74 17.27
N PRO A 358 31.23 7.35 18.44
CA PRO A 358 29.89 7.79 18.84
C PRO A 358 29.34 8.90 17.93
N GLY A 359 28.04 8.87 17.65
CA GLY A 359 27.32 9.94 16.93
C GLY A 359 26.76 9.55 15.56
N PHE A 360 26.74 8.26 15.22
CA PHE A 360 26.06 7.73 14.03
C PHE A 360 24.95 6.77 14.44
N PHE A 361 23.95 6.68 13.58
CA PHE A 361 22.87 5.70 13.67
C PHE A 361 23.35 4.43 12.97
N TYR A 362 22.97 3.27 13.48
CA TYR A 362 23.29 1.98 12.86
C TYR A 362 22.04 1.12 12.75
N ASP A 363 21.94 0.35 11.65
CA ASP A 363 20.97 -0.74 11.56
C ASP A 363 21.50 -2.01 12.22
N VAL A 364 20.62 -2.99 12.43
CA VAL A 364 20.96 -4.29 13.05
C VAL A 364 21.98 -5.11 12.28
N THR A 365 22.22 -4.78 11.01
CA THR A 365 23.25 -5.40 10.18
C THR A 365 24.54 -4.59 10.15
N HIS A 366 24.70 -3.66 11.09
CA HIS A 366 25.87 -2.83 11.34
C HIS A 366 26.18 -1.83 10.21
N ASN A 367 25.23 -1.56 9.29
CA ASN A 367 25.46 -0.50 8.32
C ASN A 367 25.25 0.85 8.98
N LYS A 368 26.17 1.76 8.68
CA LYS A 368 26.11 3.15 9.10
C LYS A 368 24.97 3.88 8.41
N ARG A 369 24.19 4.61 9.20
CA ARG A 369 23.06 5.46 8.82
C ARG A 369 23.22 6.85 9.41
N ASP A 370 22.30 7.74 9.07
CA ASP A 370 22.14 9.02 9.75
C ASP A 370 20.75 9.12 10.41
N GLY A 371 20.53 10.22 11.13
CA GLY A 371 19.31 10.42 11.92
C GLY A 371 18.14 10.99 11.12
N HIS A 372 18.21 11.12 9.79
CA HIS A 372 17.08 11.66 9.04
C HIS A 372 15.94 10.66 8.99
N TRP A 373 14.73 11.20 9.02
CA TRP A 373 13.52 10.40 8.93
C TRP A 373 12.46 11.09 8.08
N SER A 374 11.60 10.27 7.48
CA SER A 374 10.38 10.68 6.77
C SER A 374 9.24 9.79 7.19
N PHE A 375 8.08 10.40 7.43
CA PHE A 375 6.90 9.74 7.98
C PHE A 375 5.62 10.26 7.34
N ASP A 376 4.79 9.34 6.85
CA ASP A 376 3.51 9.60 6.20
C ASP A 376 2.36 8.97 6.99
N VAL A 377 1.27 9.74 7.15
CA VAL A 377 -0.01 9.30 7.74
C VAL A 377 -1.08 9.35 6.67
N TYR A 378 -1.64 8.20 6.31
CA TYR A 378 -2.73 8.07 5.34
C TYR A 378 -4.07 7.83 6.05
N SER A 379 -5.16 8.30 5.45
CA SER A 379 -6.53 8.19 5.99
C SER A 379 -6.73 8.95 7.31
N ALA A 380 -6.06 10.10 7.48
CA ALA A 380 -6.28 11.00 8.62
C ALA A 380 -7.02 12.27 8.18
N SER A 381 -7.83 12.85 9.04
CA SER A 381 -8.47 14.16 8.82
C SER A 381 -7.58 15.34 9.24
N LYS A 382 -6.62 15.07 10.12
CA LYS A 382 -5.64 16.02 10.64
C LYS A 382 -4.42 15.24 11.12
N ALA A 383 -3.22 15.79 10.91
CA ALA A 383 -2.03 15.36 11.63
C ALA A 383 -1.09 16.53 11.92
N THR A 384 -0.43 16.52 13.07
CA THR A 384 0.50 17.57 13.51
C THR A 384 1.64 16.99 14.32
N SER A 385 2.85 17.52 14.17
CA SER A 385 3.96 17.20 15.07
C SER A 385 3.70 17.77 16.47
N ILE A 386 4.10 17.03 17.49
CA ILE A 386 4.20 17.53 18.85
C ILE A 386 5.65 17.97 19.04
N ILE A 387 5.89 19.22 19.42
CA ILE A 387 7.24 19.67 19.78
C ILE A 387 7.66 18.90 21.03
N ASN A 388 8.76 18.15 20.91
CA ASN A 388 9.38 17.51 22.07
C ASN A 388 9.97 18.60 22.96
N VAL A 389 9.26 18.97 24.02
CA VAL A 389 9.94 19.50 25.21
C VAL A 389 10.65 18.30 25.81
N LYS A 390 11.99 18.25 25.68
CA LYS A 390 12.83 17.26 26.33
C LYS A 390 12.31 17.10 27.76
N ALA A 391 11.93 15.89 28.17
CA ALA A 391 11.44 15.66 29.53
C ALA A 391 12.47 16.26 30.48
N LEU A 392 12.07 17.27 31.25
CA LEU A 392 12.94 17.83 32.28
C LEU A 392 13.37 16.66 33.17
N PRO A 393 14.67 16.55 33.52
CA PRO A 393 15.10 15.50 34.42
C PRO A 393 14.24 15.57 35.67
N ALA A 394 13.76 14.41 36.14
CA ALA A 394 12.98 14.31 37.35
C ALA A 394 13.70 15.11 38.45
N VAL A 395 13.06 16.17 38.94
CA VAL A 395 13.58 16.93 40.08
C VAL A 395 13.74 15.91 41.22
N PRO A 396 14.95 15.69 41.76
CA PRO A 396 15.10 14.82 42.91
C PRO A 396 14.23 15.40 44.02
N LEU A 397 13.40 14.56 44.65
CA LEU A 397 12.75 14.94 45.90
C LEU A 397 13.86 15.41 46.85
N LEU A 398 13.91 16.71 47.14
CA LEU A 398 14.67 17.20 48.28
C LEU A 398 14.05 16.53 49.51
N LEU A 399 14.77 15.55 50.06
CA LEU A 399 14.56 15.10 51.42
C LEU A 399 14.60 16.33 52.32
N LYS A 400 13.49 16.60 53.01
CA LYS A 400 13.43 17.62 54.06
C LYS A 400 14.49 17.25 55.13
N PRO A 401 15.30 18.20 55.60
CA PRO A 401 16.16 17.96 56.74
C PRO A 401 15.31 17.74 58.00
N GLN A 402 15.82 16.87 58.88
CA GLN A 402 15.23 16.47 60.16
C GLN A 402 14.97 17.64 61.10
#